data_AF-A0A259EZL8-F1
#
_entry.id   AF-A0A259EZL8-F1
#
_cell.length_a   1.000
_cell.length_b   1.000
_cell.length_c   1.000
_cell.angle_alpha   90.00
_cell.angle_beta   90.00
_cell.angle_gamma   90.00
#
_symmetry.space_group_name_H-M   'P 1'
#
loop_
_entity.id
_entity.type
_entity.pdbx_description
1 polymer ?
#
loop_
_entity_poly.entity_id
_entity_poly.type
_entity_poly.pdbx_seq_one_letter_code
_entity_poly.pdbx_strand_id
1 'polypeptide(L)'
;MTASLSATFAMKPDLRVGPSRPASSMFQHSRISPAALVGVAFAHAALLGLLLLAPDTTEPITPPRPLMVSLIEPEVEEPQPQPKRQPKLQPPKPVVKPLPPPPILEGTVRLNILVNPDGSVAQLEVAKSSGYPRLDRSAIETVQSSWKFEPARQGGMPVAAWVIVPIQFTLRS
;
A
#
# COMPACT_ATOMS: atom_id res chain seq x y z
N MET A 1 4.73 0.35 18.95
CA MET A 1 6.09 -0.03 18.52
C MET A 1 7.02 1.10 18.94
N THR A 2 8.05 0.87 19.76
CA THR A 2 8.98 1.94 20.20
C THR A 2 10.43 1.63 19.84
N ALA A 3 10.94 2.15 18.73
CA ALA A 3 12.35 1.99 18.40
C ALA A 3 13.22 2.68 19.46
N SER A 4 14.24 1.98 19.97
CA SER A 4 15.27 2.56 20.83
C SER A 4 16.54 2.76 20.00
N LEU A 5 17.14 3.94 20.10
CA LEU A 5 18.23 4.43 19.26
C LEU A 5 19.49 4.55 20.13
N SER A 6 20.60 3.96 19.68
CA SER A 6 21.94 4.22 20.23
C SER A 6 22.85 4.56 19.06
N ALA A 7 23.19 5.84 18.91
CA ALA A 7 24.07 6.33 17.86
C ALA A 7 25.50 6.49 18.40
N THR A 8 26.45 5.72 17.86
CA THR A 8 27.89 5.92 18.09
C THR A 8 28.45 6.70 16.91
N PHE A 9 28.94 7.90 17.18
CA PHE A 9 29.45 8.84 16.18
C PHE A 9 30.88 8.47 15.80
N ALA A 10 31.12 8.13 14.53
CA ALA A 10 32.46 7.93 13.96
C ALA A 10 32.62 8.85 12.73
N MET A 11 33.53 9.82 12.85
CA MET A 11 33.70 10.96 11.96
C MET A 11 34.87 10.69 10.97
N LYS A 12 34.65 10.88 9.66
CA LYS A 12 35.70 10.78 8.63
C LYS A 12 35.58 11.98 7.67
N PRO A 13 36.61 12.84 7.52
CA PRO A 13 36.51 14.04 6.69
C PRO A 13 37.12 13.83 5.30
N ASP A 14 36.38 14.20 4.24
CA ASP A 14 36.96 14.54 2.94
C ASP A 14 36.12 15.64 2.26
N LEU A 15 36.77 16.74 1.91
CA LEU A 15 36.21 18.00 1.42
C LEU A 15 36.31 18.08 -0.11
N ARG A 16 35.18 18.23 -0.80
CA ARG A 16 35.13 18.87 -2.13
C ARG A 16 33.80 19.61 -2.29
N VAL A 17 33.84 20.94 -2.12
CA VAL A 17 32.72 21.86 -2.34
C VAL A 17 32.92 22.52 -3.71
N GLY A 18 31.96 22.35 -4.62
CA GLY A 18 31.85 23.12 -5.85
C GLY A 18 30.76 24.19 -5.72
N PRO A 19 30.86 25.35 -6.40
CA PRO A 19 29.92 26.46 -6.23
C PRO A 19 28.56 26.21 -6.91
N SER A 20 27.51 26.58 -6.20
CA SER A 20 26.09 26.50 -6.58
C SER A 20 25.66 27.63 -7.54
N ARG A 21 24.91 27.28 -8.59
CA ARG A 21 24.19 28.22 -9.47
C ARG A 21 22.84 28.60 -8.84
N PRO A 22 22.37 29.86 -8.97
CA PRO A 22 21.02 30.24 -8.54
C PRO A 22 19.97 29.74 -9.54
N ALA A 23 18.96 29.03 -9.03
CA ALA A 23 17.76 28.65 -9.76
C ALA A 23 16.78 29.83 -9.78
N SER A 24 16.43 30.30 -10.98
CA SER A 24 15.42 31.34 -11.19
C SER A 24 14.03 30.78 -10.88
N SER A 25 13.34 31.42 -9.94
CA SER A 25 11.96 31.14 -9.56
C SER A 25 11.00 31.72 -10.61
N MET A 26 10.36 30.85 -11.40
CA MET A 26 9.23 31.19 -12.27
C MET A 26 7.94 30.56 -11.71
N PHE A 27 7.31 31.21 -10.74
CA PHE A 27 5.92 30.91 -10.37
C PHE A 27 4.97 31.81 -11.15
N GLN A 28 4.65 31.41 -12.39
CA GLN A 28 3.49 31.97 -13.09
C GLN A 28 2.21 31.48 -12.39
N HIS A 29 1.49 32.38 -11.73
CA HIS A 29 0.16 32.10 -11.21
C HIS A 29 -0.81 31.99 -12.39
N SER A 30 -1.19 30.77 -12.76
CA SER A 30 -2.20 30.53 -13.80
C SER A 30 -3.56 31.01 -13.29
N ARG A 31 -3.97 32.22 -13.68
CA ARG A 31 -5.30 32.73 -13.38
C ARG A 31 -6.29 32.06 -14.34
N ILE A 32 -7.14 31.20 -13.80
CA ILE A 32 -8.26 30.61 -14.55
C ILE A 32 -9.12 31.76 -15.10
N SER A 33 -9.23 31.86 -16.42
CA SER A 33 -9.99 32.94 -17.05
C SER A 33 -11.49 32.73 -16.83
N PRO A 34 -12.28 33.81 -16.68
CA PRO A 34 -13.73 33.70 -16.52
C PRO A 34 -14.41 32.97 -17.70
N ALA A 35 -13.81 33.02 -18.90
CA ALA A 35 -14.25 32.26 -20.05
C ALA A 35 -14.13 30.73 -19.87
N ALA A 36 -13.09 30.26 -19.17
CA ALA A 36 -12.93 28.83 -18.87
C ALA A 36 -14.01 28.32 -17.91
N LEU A 37 -14.41 29.14 -16.94
CA LEU A 37 -15.49 28.82 -16.00
C LEU A 37 -16.85 28.70 -16.71
N VAL A 38 -17.15 29.62 -17.63
CA VAL A 38 -18.38 29.59 -18.43
C VAL A 38 -18.41 28.34 -19.33
N GLY A 39 -17.29 27.99 -19.98
CA GLY A 39 -17.20 26.78 -20.80
C GLY A 39 -17.50 25.50 -20.01
N VAL A 40 -16.96 25.39 -18.79
CA VAL A 40 -17.23 24.25 -17.91
C VAL A 40 -18.69 24.20 -17.47
N ALA A 41 -19.31 25.34 -17.16
CA ALA A 41 -20.73 25.39 -16.80
C ALA A 41 -21.64 24.94 -17.95
N PHE A 42 -21.35 25.37 -19.19
CA PHE A 42 -22.08 24.91 -20.37
C PHE A 42 -21.91 23.41 -20.63
N ALA A 43 -20.70 22.87 -20.44
CA ALA A 43 -20.46 21.43 -20.58
C ALA A 43 -21.28 20.61 -19.58
N HIS A 44 -21.39 21.07 -18.33
CA HIS A 44 -22.21 20.39 -17.32
C HIS A 44 -23.71 20.49 -17.62
N ALA A 45 -24.19 21.65 -18.08
CA ALA A 45 -25.58 21.81 -18.48
C ALA A 45 -25.96 20.90 -19.65
N ALA A 46 -25.07 20.76 -20.65
CA ALA A 46 -25.26 19.84 -21.76
C ALA A 46 -25.29 18.37 -21.31
N LEU A 47 -24.41 17.98 -20.38
CA LEU A 47 -24.39 16.64 -19.80
C LEU A 47 -25.68 16.32 -19.03
N LEU A 48 -26.16 17.27 -18.21
CA LEU A 48 -27.42 17.13 -17.48
C LEU A 48 -28.61 17.02 -18.43
N GLY A 49 -28.63 17.84 -19.49
CA GLY A 49 -29.62 17.72 -20.56
C GLY A 49 -29.63 16.32 -21.19
N LEU A 50 -28.46 15.80 -21.57
CA LEU A 50 -28.36 14.46 -22.16
C LEU A 50 -28.87 13.35 -21.23
N LEU A 51 -28.63 13.47 -19.92
CA LEU A 51 -29.10 12.49 -18.93
C LEU A 51 -30.62 12.51 -18.77
N LEU A 52 -31.26 13.68 -18.87
CA LEU A 52 -32.71 13.86 -18.79
C LEU A 52 -33.46 13.36 -20.03
N LEU A 53 -32.77 13.21 -21.16
CA LEU A 53 -33.35 12.78 -22.45
C LEU A 53 -33.15 11.27 -22.72
N ALA A 54 -32.55 10.53 -21.79
CA ALA A 54 -32.38 9.09 -21.92
C ALA A 54 -33.76 8.38 -21.80
N PRO A 55 -34.14 7.52 -22.77
CA PRO A 55 -35.41 6.80 -22.69
C PRO A 55 -35.34 5.68 -21.63
N ASP A 56 -36.21 5.75 -20.62
CA ASP A 56 -36.42 4.65 -19.68
C ASP A 56 -37.11 3.47 -20.39
N THR A 57 -36.31 2.52 -20.88
CA THR A 57 -36.82 1.26 -21.42
C THR A 57 -37.29 0.38 -20.26
N THR A 58 -38.52 0.60 -19.83
CA THR A 58 -39.20 -0.30 -18.90
C THR A 58 -39.58 -1.56 -19.66
N GLU A 59 -38.74 -2.60 -19.60
CA GLU A 59 -39.18 -3.90 -20.09
C GLU A 59 -40.37 -4.39 -19.25
N PRO A 60 -41.49 -4.82 -19.86
CA PRO A 60 -42.65 -5.28 -19.12
C PRO A 60 -42.33 -6.60 -18.41
N ILE A 61 -42.36 -6.58 -17.08
CA ILE A 61 -42.27 -7.78 -16.25
C ILE A 61 -43.50 -8.64 -16.56
N THR A 62 -43.32 -9.68 -17.36
CA THR A 62 -44.38 -10.64 -17.65
C THR A 62 -44.66 -11.44 -16.38
N PRO A 63 -45.90 -11.50 -15.86
CA PRO A 63 -46.20 -12.30 -14.69
C PRO A 63 -45.98 -13.79 -14.99
N PRO A 64 -45.48 -14.58 -14.02
CA PRO A 64 -45.32 -16.01 -14.21
C PRO A 64 -46.68 -16.67 -14.45
N ARG A 65 -46.75 -17.60 -15.42
CA ARG A 65 -47.95 -18.39 -15.72
C ARG A 65 -48.38 -19.17 -14.46
N PRO A 66 -49.67 -19.23 -14.11
CA PRO A 66 -50.13 -20.09 -13.04
C PRO A 66 -49.87 -21.56 -13.42
N LEU A 67 -49.24 -22.30 -12.51
CA LEU A 67 -49.12 -23.76 -12.63
C LEU A 67 -50.54 -24.36 -12.48
N MET A 68 -51.07 -24.93 -13.56
CA MET A 68 -52.27 -25.77 -13.44
C MET A 68 -51.87 -27.07 -12.75
N VAL A 69 -52.29 -27.25 -11.51
CA VAL A 69 -52.26 -28.56 -10.86
C VAL A 69 -53.31 -29.40 -11.56
N SER A 70 -52.88 -30.26 -12.50
CA SER A 70 -53.71 -31.41 -12.86
C SER A 70 -53.85 -32.24 -11.60
N LEU A 71 -55.09 -32.43 -11.16
CA LEU A 71 -55.43 -33.50 -10.25
C LEU A 71 -55.16 -34.79 -11.02
N ILE A 72 -53.91 -35.27 -10.96
CA ILE A 72 -53.60 -36.65 -11.29
C ILE A 72 -54.42 -37.50 -10.33
N GLU A 73 -55.49 -38.09 -10.86
CA GLU A 73 -56.18 -39.19 -10.21
C GLU A 73 -55.12 -40.26 -9.92
N PRO A 74 -54.95 -40.69 -8.66
CA PRO A 74 -53.90 -41.65 -8.34
C PRO A 74 -54.27 -42.99 -8.96
N GLU A 75 -53.74 -43.26 -10.15
CA GLU A 75 -53.53 -44.63 -10.61
C GLU A 75 -52.67 -45.29 -9.52
N VAL A 76 -53.20 -46.35 -8.90
CA VAL A 76 -52.47 -47.11 -7.88
C VAL A 76 -51.29 -47.79 -8.58
N GLU A 77 -50.15 -47.11 -8.64
CA GLU A 77 -48.88 -47.72 -9.04
C GLU A 77 -48.58 -48.86 -8.07
N GLU A 78 -48.43 -50.08 -8.60
CA GLU A 78 -47.96 -51.22 -7.85
C GLU A 78 -46.63 -50.88 -7.13
N PRO A 79 -46.35 -51.44 -5.94
CA PRO A 79 -45.14 -51.12 -5.20
C PRO A 79 -43.90 -51.49 -6.03
N GLN A 80 -43.28 -50.49 -6.67
CA GLN A 80 -42.01 -50.72 -7.33
C GLN A 80 -40.96 -51.09 -6.27
N PRO A 81 -40.13 -52.12 -6.50
CA PRO A 81 -39.10 -52.51 -5.55
C PRO A 81 -38.18 -51.31 -5.30
N GLN A 82 -38.09 -50.88 -4.04
CA GLN A 82 -37.22 -49.76 -3.66
C GLN A 82 -35.79 -50.05 -4.14
N PRO A 83 -35.12 -49.11 -4.83
CA PRO A 83 -33.72 -49.25 -5.17
C PRO A 83 -32.93 -49.51 -3.90
N LYS A 84 -32.14 -50.59 -3.86
CA LYS A 84 -31.24 -50.87 -2.73
C LYS A 84 -30.40 -49.62 -2.45
N ARG A 85 -30.49 -49.10 -1.22
CA ARG A 85 -29.71 -47.92 -0.79
C ARG A 85 -28.24 -48.17 -1.09
N GLN A 86 -27.67 -47.40 -2.03
CA GLN A 86 -26.25 -47.48 -2.31
C GLN A 86 -25.47 -46.92 -1.11
N PRO A 87 -24.35 -47.54 -0.71
CA PRO A 87 -23.48 -46.98 0.31
C PRO A 87 -23.02 -45.58 -0.11
N LYS A 88 -23.35 -44.57 0.70
CA LYS A 88 -22.91 -43.19 0.45
C LYS A 88 -21.40 -43.13 0.65
N LEU A 89 -20.61 -43.03 -0.43
CA LEU A 89 -19.17 -42.83 -0.33
C LEU A 89 -18.91 -41.54 0.47
N GLN A 90 -18.29 -41.69 1.64
CA GLN A 90 -17.78 -40.54 2.37
C GLN A 90 -16.35 -40.28 1.88
N PRO A 91 -16.05 -39.10 1.30
CA PRO A 91 -14.69 -38.78 0.93
C PRO A 91 -13.81 -38.81 2.20
N PRO A 92 -12.58 -39.35 2.12
CA PRO A 92 -11.68 -39.36 3.26
C PRO A 92 -11.44 -37.91 3.73
N LYS A 93 -11.41 -37.72 5.05
CA LYS A 93 -11.09 -36.41 5.62
C LYS A 93 -9.74 -35.94 5.06
N PRO A 94 -9.64 -34.71 4.55
CA PRO A 94 -8.37 -34.18 4.06
C PRO A 94 -7.32 -34.25 5.18
N VAL A 95 -6.22 -34.96 4.92
CA VAL A 95 -5.06 -34.94 5.80
C VAL A 95 -4.30 -33.65 5.51
N VAL A 96 -4.59 -32.59 6.26
CA VAL A 96 -3.85 -31.33 6.16
C VAL A 96 -2.58 -31.45 7.00
N LYS A 97 -1.41 -31.39 6.36
CA LYS A 97 -0.13 -31.28 7.07
C LYS A 97 -0.03 -29.88 7.69
N PRO A 98 0.39 -29.72 8.96
CA PRO A 98 0.61 -28.41 9.55
C PRO A 98 1.64 -27.62 8.73
N LEU A 99 1.32 -26.37 8.39
CA LEU A 99 2.28 -25.46 7.78
C LEU A 99 3.29 -25.01 8.85
N PRO A 100 4.59 -24.94 8.54
CA PRO A 100 5.56 -24.37 9.48
C PRO A 100 5.17 -22.93 9.85
N PRO A 101 5.46 -22.49 11.09
CA PRO A 101 5.22 -21.11 11.49
C PRO A 101 6.02 -20.14 10.60
N PRO A 102 5.53 -18.92 10.39
CA PRO A 102 6.26 -17.92 9.64
C PRO A 102 7.61 -17.61 10.30
N PRO A 103 8.63 -17.22 9.53
CA PRO A 103 9.92 -16.87 10.08
C PRO A 103 9.81 -15.67 11.00
N ILE A 104 10.49 -15.74 12.15
CA ILE A 104 10.72 -14.61 13.04
C ILE A 104 11.65 -13.63 12.31
N LEU A 105 11.23 -12.36 12.23
CA LEU A 105 12.05 -11.30 11.68
C LEU A 105 12.60 -10.42 12.79
N GLU A 106 13.90 -10.55 13.04
CA GLU A 106 14.66 -9.72 13.97
C GLU A 106 16.06 -9.49 13.42
N GLY A 107 16.75 -8.47 13.92
CA GLY A 107 18.12 -8.16 13.51
C GLY A 107 18.44 -6.68 13.53
N THR A 108 19.64 -6.32 13.10
CA THR A 108 20.11 -4.93 13.07
C THR A 108 20.50 -4.53 11.67
N VAL A 109 19.89 -3.46 11.17
CA VAL A 109 20.27 -2.80 9.92
C VAL A 109 21.22 -1.66 10.25
N ARG A 110 22.37 -1.56 9.59
CA ARG A 110 23.24 -0.38 9.68
C ARG A 110 23.09 0.44 8.42
N LEU A 111 22.68 1.69 8.58
CA LEU A 111 22.52 2.64 7.49
C LEU A 111 23.70 3.62 7.51
N ASN A 112 24.28 3.91 6.34
CA ASN A 112 25.20 5.02 6.15
C ASN A 112 24.41 6.19 5.56
N ILE A 113 24.48 7.33 6.22
CA ILE A 113 23.58 8.47 5.98
C ILE A 113 24.41 9.72 5.81
N LEU A 114 24.24 10.42 4.70
CA LEU A 114 24.78 11.76 4.51
C LEU A 114 23.80 12.77 5.08
N VAL A 115 24.20 13.45 6.14
CA VAL A 115 23.41 14.48 6.81
C VAL A 115 23.90 15.84 6.34
N ASN A 116 22.99 16.71 5.90
CA ASN A 116 23.26 18.09 5.50
C ASN A 116 23.41 19.02 6.71
N PRO A 117 23.96 20.25 6.53
CA PRO A 117 24.07 21.24 7.60
C PRO A 117 22.74 21.66 8.24
N ASP A 118 21.60 21.45 7.57
CA ASP A 118 20.26 21.72 8.06
C ASP A 118 19.63 20.51 8.79
N GLY A 119 20.39 19.42 8.95
CA GLY A 119 19.93 18.18 9.57
C GLY A 119 19.06 17.29 8.67
N SER A 120 18.89 17.63 7.40
CA SER A 120 18.20 16.78 6.42
C SER A 120 19.09 15.62 5.94
N VAL A 121 18.44 14.54 5.51
CA VAL A 121 19.13 13.42 4.86
C VAL A 121 19.32 13.74 3.39
N ALA A 122 20.57 13.80 2.94
CA ALA A 122 20.93 14.03 1.55
C ALA A 122 21.04 12.72 0.75
N GLN A 123 21.63 11.70 1.38
CA GLN A 123 21.85 10.39 0.78
C GLN A 123 21.76 9.32 1.86
N LEU A 124 21.27 8.14 1.49
CA LEU A 124 21.04 7.03 2.40
C LEU A 124 21.34 5.71 1.70
N GLU A 125 22.15 4.86 2.35
CA GLU A 125 22.52 3.54 1.85
C GLU A 125 22.62 2.51 2.98
N VAL A 126 22.44 1.23 2.65
CA VAL A 126 22.59 0.14 3.61
C VAL A 126 24.07 -0.23 3.70
N ALA A 127 24.70 0.09 4.84
CA ALA A 127 26.07 -0.29 5.14
C ALA A 127 26.18 -1.78 5.55
N LYS A 128 25.17 -2.28 6.27
CA LYS A 128 25.05 -3.70 6.63
C LYS A 128 23.59 -4.11 6.75
N SER A 129 23.20 -5.11 5.98
CA SER A 129 21.86 -5.71 6.02
C SER A 129 21.64 -6.47 7.34
N SER A 130 20.38 -6.52 7.77
CA SER A 130 19.91 -7.41 8.84
C SER A 130 19.84 -8.88 8.44
N GLY A 131 20.01 -9.20 7.14
CA GLY A 131 19.73 -10.51 6.56
C GLY A 131 18.29 -10.65 6.04
N TYR A 132 17.43 -9.65 6.27
CA TYR A 132 16.04 -9.66 5.83
C TYR A 132 15.70 -8.40 5.02
N PRO A 133 15.47 -8.50 3.70
CA PRO A 133 15.19 -7.34 2.85
C PRO A 133 14.00 -6.48 3.29
N ARG A 134 13.02 -7.11 3.95
CA ARG A 134 11.84 -6.41 4.49
C ARG A 134 12.20 -5.47 5.65
N LEU A 135 13.14 -5.87 6.51
CA LEU A 135 13.63 -5.03 7.60
C LEU A 135 14.52 -3.92 7.06
N ASP A 136 15.38 -4.23 6.09
CA ASP A 136 16.25 -3.23 5.46
C ASP A 136 15.43 -2.11 4.79
N ARG A 137 14.37 -2.47 4.05
CA ARG A 137 13.46 -1.48 3.45
C ARG A 137 12.74 -0.64 4.51
N SER A 138 12.22 -1.28 5.56
CA SER A 138 11.54 -0.58 6.65
C SER A 138 12.48 0.40 7.38
N ALA A 139 13.75 0.03 7.56
CA ALA A 139 14.77 0.90 8.13
C ALA A 139 15.00 2.15 7.26
N ILE A 140 15.14 1.97 5.94
CA ILE A 140 15.29 3.05 4.96
C ILE A 140 14.09 4.01 5.01
N GLU A 141 12.88 3.48 4.93
CA GLU A 141 11.64 4.26 4.94
C GLU A 141 11.47 5.06 6.24
N THR A 142 11.82 4.47 7.38
CA THR A 142 11.73 5.12 8.69
C THR A 142 12.63 6.35 8.75
N VAL A 143 13.89 6.21 8.33
CA VAL A 143 14.84 7.33 8.35
C VAL A 143 14.43 8.44 7.38
N GLN A 144 14.00 8.07 6.16
CA GLN A 144 13.61 9.06 5.16
C GLN A 144 12.36 9.86 5.55
N SER A 145 11.38 9.23 6.19
CA SER A 145 10.09 9.85 6.47
C SER A 145 10.04 10.64 7.78
N SER A 146 10.78 10.20 8.79
CA SER A 146 10.45 10.58 10.17
C SER A 146 11.58 11.29 10.91
N TRP A 147 12.80 11.32 10.38
CA TRP A 147 13.97 11.71 11.16
C TRP A 147 14.59 13.03 10.68
N LYS A 148 14.98 13.85 11.66
CA LYS A 148 15.87 15.00 11.51
C LYS A 148 17.10 14.72 12.35
N PHE A 149 18.27 14.91 11.74
CA PHE A 149 19.54 14.66 12.38
C PHE A 149 20.15 15.96 12.89
N GLU A 150 20.95 15.87 13.95
CA GLU A 150 21.85 16.97 14.27
C GLU A 150 23.04 16.95 13.31
N PRO A 151 23.36 18.08 12.64
CA PRO A 151 24.48 18.14 11.72
C PRO A 151 25.81 18.04 12.46
N ALA A 152 26.82 17.48 11.78
CA ALA A 152 28.19 17.59 12.26
C ALA A 152 28.62 19.06 12.31
N ARG A 153 29.54 19.41 13.21
CA ARG A 153 30.07 20.77 13.32
C ARG A 153 31.59 20.79 13.15
N GLN A 154 32.08 21.76 12.39
CA GLN A 154 33.51 22.05 12.24
C GLN A 154 33.73 23.53 12.53
N GLY A 155 34.54 23.84 13.55
CA GLY A 155 34.73 25.22 13.99
C GLY A 155 33.44 25.91 14.43
N GLY A 156 32.48 25.16 14.98
CA GLY A 156 31.16 25.66 15.40
C GLY A 156 30.13 25.77 14.27
N MET A 157 30.55 25.71 13.00
CA MET A 157 29.66 25.78 11.84
C MET A 157 29.12 24.39 11.46
N PRO A 158 27.82 24.24 11.15
CA PRO A 158 27.27 22.97 10.70
C PRO A 158 27.80 22.62 9.30
N VAL A 159 28.19 21.36 9.11
CA VAL A 159 28.76 20.84 7.87
C VAL A 159 28.10 19.50 7.50
N ALA A 160 28.08 19.18 6.21
CA ALA A 160 27.58 17.90 5.76
C ALA A 160 28.55 16.78 6.17
N ALA A 161 28.02 15.66 6.66
CA ALA A 161 28.85 14.53 7.07
C ALA A 161 28.12 13.19 6.95
N TRP A 162 28.90 12.13 6.72
CA TRP A 162 28.42 10.75 6.76
C TRP A 162 28.36 10.23 8.20
N VAL A 163 27.28 9.53 8.54
CA VAL A 163 27.08 8.87 9.84
C VAL A 163 26.52 7.46 9.66
N ILE A 164 27.00 6.52 10.48
CA ILE A 164 26.47 5.16 10.54
C ILE A 164 25.46 5.05 11.67
N VAL A 165 24.23 4.66 11.36
CA VAL A 165 23.14 4.50 12.30
C VAL A 165 22.68 3.05 12.35
N PRO A 166 22.75 2.38 13.52
CA PRO A 166 22.15 1.07 13.70
C PRO A 166 20.65 1.19 14.05
N ILE A 167 19.81 0.46 13.33
CA ILE A 167 18.37 0.28 13.61
C ILE A 167 18.15 -1.17 14.01
N GLN A 168 17.73 -1.39 15.26
CA GLN A 168 17.49 -2.72 15.80
C GLN A 168 16.00 -3.07 15.77
N PHE A 169 15.70 -4.21 15.15
CA PHE A 169 14.38 -4.82 15.12
C PHE A 169 14.36 -5.96 16.13
N THR A 170 13.49 -5.86 17.13
CA THR A 170 13.27 -6.87 18.16
C THR A 170 11.80 -7.25 18.19
N LEU A 171 11.52 -8.51 18.48
CA LEU A 171 10.15 -8.92 18.82
C LEU A 171 9.79 -8.38 20.20
N ARG A 172 8.53 -7.96 20.36
CA ARG A 172 7.96 -7.74 21.69
C ARG A 172 6.93 -8.82 21.95
N SER A 173 7.11 -9.50 23.08
CA SER A 173 6.12 -10.37 23.70
C SER A 173 5.09 -9.54 24.46
#